data_AF-A0AAX4L020-F1
#
_entry.id   AF-A0AAX4L020-F1
#
_cell.length_a   1.000
_cell.length_b   1.000
_cell.length_c   1.000
_cell.angle_alpha   90.00
_cell.angle_beta   90.00
_cell.angle_gamma   90.00
#
_symmetry.space_group_name_H-M   'P 1'
#
loop_
_entity.id
_entity.type
_entity.pdbx_description
1 polymer ?
#
loop_
_entity_poly.entity_id
_entity_poly.type
_entity_poly.pdbx_seq_one_letter_code
_entity_poly.pdbx_strand_id
1 'polypeptide(L)'
;MLSIQLIIDIVLILWLSILTIEYFRRRYLNIKIVKNKKIVKAKRYIVFYAITESKVKGEDLEKIVRNSLKELLGTMWLEIANPKVIIFREDTQEGIISTNRVGYKSVLASLPFAKEINGSKILIVPRRTTGSLKRAKKLIGLK
;
A
#
# COMPACT_ATOMS: atom_id res chain seq x y z
N MET A 1 -12.15 64.30 -22.93
CA MET A 1 -11.22 63.17 -22.81
C MET A 1 -11.28 62.49 -21.45
N LEU A 2 -11.10 63.21 -20.34
CA LEU A 2 -11.18 62.66 -18.97
C LEU A 2 -12.49 61.91 -18.65
N SER A 3 -13.65 62.43 -19.07
CA SER A 3 -14.95 61.80 -18.83
C SER A 3 -15.14 60.45 -19.54
N ILE A 4 -14.60 60.31 -20.74
CA ILE A 4 -14.67 59.05 -21.53
C ILE A 4 -13.76 57.99 -20.91
N GLN A 5 -12.58 58.40 -20.44
CA GLN A 5 -11.63 57.50 -19.78
C GLN A 5 -12.20 56.93 -18.47
N LEU A 6 -12.87 57.77 -17.66
CA LEU A 6 -13.55 57.31 -16.45
C LEU A 6 -14.65 56.27 -16.73
N ILE A 7 -15.40 56.43 -17.83
CA ILE A 7 -16.44 55.47 -18.22
C ILE A 7 -15.79 54.12 -18.59
N ILE A 8 -14.69 54.15 -19.35
CA ILE A 8 -13.95 52.95 -19.75
C ILE A 8 -13.40 52.22 -18.52
N ASP A 9 -12.83 52.96 -17.56
CA ASP A 9 -12.27 52.41 -16.34
C ASP A 9 -13.36 51.72 -15.48
N ILE A 10 -14.54 52.32 -15.39
CA ILE A 10 -15.69 51.74 -14.67
C ILE A 10 -16.13 50.42 -15.32
N VAL A 11 -16.22 50.38 -16.65
CA VAL A 11 -16.61 49.15 -17.37
C VAL A 11 -15.56 48.05 -17.17
N LEU A 12 -14.28 48.40 -17.20
CA LEU A 12 -13.18 47.45 -16.96
C LEU A 12 -13.21 46.86 -15.56
N ILE A 13 -13.42 47.69 -14.53
CA ILE A 13 -13.52 47.23 -13.14
C ILE A 13 -14.70 46.28 -12.98
N LEU A 14 -15.85 46.61 -13.58
CA LEU A 14 -17.06 45.81 -13.48
C LEU A 14 -16.87 44.45 -14.17
N TRP A 15 -16.22 44.44 -15.34
CA TRP A 15 -15.86 43.21 -16.06
C TRP A 15 -14.88 42.33 -15.27
N LEU A 16 -13.81 42.92 -14.72
CA LEU A 16 -12.83 42.21 -13.90
C LEU A 16 -13.46 41.64 -12.62
N SER A 17 -14.39 42.36 -12.00
CA SER A 17 -15.09 41.88 -10.81
C SER A 17 -15.93 40.63 -11.10
N ILE A 18 -16.63 40.61 -12.23
CA ILE A 18 -17.44 39.48 -12.69
C ILE A 18 -16.57 38.25 -12.97
N LEU A 19 -15.45 38.43 -13.68
CA LEU A 19 -14.50 37.35 -13.94
C LEU A 19 -13.90 36.79 -12.65
N THR A 20 -13.58 37.66 -11.70
CA THR A 20 -13.02 37.25 -10.41
C THR A 20 -14.02 36.40 -9.62
N ILE A 21 -15.29 36.78 -9.60
CA ILE A 21 -16.37 36.04 -8.94
C ILE A 21 -16.60 34.67 -9.60
N GLU A 22 -16.68 34.62 -10.93
CA GLU A 22 -16.80 33.37 -11.72
C GLU A 22 -15.64 32.41 -11.42
N TYR A 23 -14.40 32.93 -11.44
CA TYR A 23 -13.20 32.15 -11.16
C TYR A 23 -13.21 31.57 -9.74
N PHE A 24 -13.56 32.38 -8.74
CA PHE A 24 -13.64 31.93 -7.35
C PHE A 24 -14.74 30.90 -7.14
N ARG A 25 -15.91 31.07 -7.77
CA ARG A 25 -17.05 30.14 -7.67
C ARG A 25 -16.71 28.76 -8.21
N ARG A 26 -15.92 28.67 -9.29
CA ARG A 26 -15.46 27.39 -9.87
C ARG A 26 -14.44 26.66 -8.99
N ARG A 27 -13.62 27.39 -8.21
CA ARG A 27 -12.56 26.81 -7.38
C ARG A 27 -13.09 26.13 -6.11
N TYR A 28 -14.21 26.61 -5.55
CA TYR A 28 -14.80 26.04 -4.33
C TYR A 28 -15.60 24.74 -4.56
N LEU A 29 -16.17 24.53 -5.74
CA LEU A 29 -17.03 23.37 -6.00
C LEU A 29 -16.27 22.04 -6.21
N ASN A 30 -14.95 22.08 -6.39
CA ASN A 30 -14.12 20.89 -6.64
C ASN A 30 -13.25 20.47 -5.45
N ILE A 31 -13.43 21.07 -4.28
CA ILE A 31 -12.81 20.55 -3.07
C ILE A 31 -13.70 19.40 -2.58
N LYS A 32 -13.52 18.21 -3.18
CA LYS A 32 -13.95 16.97 -2.53
C LYS A 32 -13.18 16.88 -1.22
N ILE A 33 -13.80 17.31 -0.13
CA ILE A 33 -13.32 17.04 1.22
C ILE A 33 -13.22 15.52 1.28
N VAL A 34 -12.00 15.00 1.22
CA VAL A 34 -11.74 13.59 1.43
C VAL A 34 -12.12 13.35 2.87
N LYS A 35 -13.37 12.95 3.11
CA LYS A 35 -13.78 12.38 4.40
C LYS A 35 -12.85 11.20 4.57
N ASN A 36 -11.84 11.36 5.42
CA ASN A 36 -10.88 10.32 5.73
C ASN A 36 -11.66 9.27 6.50
N LYS A 37 -12.36 8.40 5.76
CA LYS A 37 -13.18 7.31 6.30
C LYS A 37 -12.23 6.57 7.21
N LYS A 38 -12.56 6.46 8.52
CA LYS A 38 -11.76 5.77 9.53
C LYS A 38 -11.02 4.63 8.83
N ILE A 39 -9.69 4.72 8.74
CA ILE A 39 -8.89 3.66 8.14
C ILE A 39 -9.09 2.47 9.06
N VAL A 40 -10.13 1.69 8.80
CA VAL A 40 -10.31 0.38 9.42
C VAL A 40 -8.99 -0.30 9.14
N LYS A 41 -8.28 -0.71 10.19
CA LYS A 41 -7.03 -1.48 10.11
C LYS A 41 -7.35 -2.83 9.44
N ALA A 42 -7.66 -2.77 8.16
CA ALA A 42 -8.09 -3.89 7.36
C ALA A 42 -6.83 -4.68 7.06
N LYS A 43 -6.80 -5.92 7.54
CA LYS A 43 -5.71 -6.84 7.25
C LYS A 43 -5.72 -7.24 5.78
N ARG A 44 -4.54 -7.57 5.28
CA ARG A 44 -4.33 -8.27 4.02
C ARG A 44 -3.52 -9.52 4.30
N TYR A 45 -3.84 -10.56 3.57
CA TYR A 45 -3.22 -11.87 3.67
C TYR A 45 -2.61 -12.19 2.32
N ILE A 46 -1.29 -12.29 2.28
CA ILE A 46 -0.52 -12.66 1.11
C ILE A 46 -0.24 -14.16 1.21
N VAL A 47 -0.84 -14.94 0.33
CA VAL A 47 -0.52 -16.35 0.14
C VAL A 47 0.73 -16.42 -0.70
N PHE A 48 1.71 -17.23 -0.27
CA PHE A 48 2.98 -17.40 -0.95
C PHE A 48 3.40 -18.87 -0.93
N TYR A 49 4.37 -19.21 -1.78
CA TYR A 49 5.14 -20.44 -1.67
C TYR A 49 6.63 -20.10 -1.64
N ALA A 50 7.40 -20.87 -0.88
CA ALA A 50 8.84 -20.75 -0.80
C ALA A 50 9.48 -21.83 -1.68
N ILE A 51 10.37 -21.42 -2.57
CA ILE A 51 11.23 -22.33 -3.33
C ILE A 51 12.59 -22.32 -2.64
N THR A 52 13.04 -23.48 -2.20
CA THR A 52 14.26 -23.65 -1.40
C THR A 52 14.81 -25.06 -1.60
N GLU A 53 16.12 -25.22 -1.52
CA GLU A 53 16.80 -26.52 -1.59
C GLU A 53 16.64 -27.31 -0.28
N SER A 54 16.49 -26.61 0.85
CA SER A 54 16.35 -27.20 2.19
C SER A 54 14.99 -26.83 2.81
N LYS A 55 14.47 -27.68 3.70
CA LYS A 55 13.23 -27.38 4.42
C LYS A 55 13.42 -26.19 5.36
N VAL A 56 12.49 -25.26 5.29
CA VAL A 56 12.51 -24.03 6.08
C VAL A 56 11.46 -24.06 7.18
N LYS A 57 11.74 -23.39 8.31
CA LYS A 57 10.78 -23.17 9.40
C LYS A 57 10.06 -21.83 9.26
N GLY A 58 8.81 -21.78 9.71
CA GLY A 58 7.99 -20.56 9.62
C GLY A 58 8.59 -19.33 10.33
N GLU A 59 9.27 -19.53 11.47
CA GLU A 59 9.89 -18.45 12.25
C GLU A 59 11.03 -17.76 11.50
N ASP A 60 11.86 -18.56 10.83
CA ASP A 60 12.99 -18.04 10.04
C ASP A 60 12.49 -17.29 8.80
N LEU A 61 11.40 -17.78 8.20
CA LEU A 61 10.67 -17.11 7.12
C LEU A 61 10.16 -15.72 7.54
N GLU A 62 9.59 -15.58 8.74
CA GLU A 62 9.14 -14.28 9.25
C GLU A 62 10.31 -13.30 9.39
N LYS A 63 11.43 -13.75 9.97
CA LYS A 63 12.63 -12.91 10.12
C LYS A 63 13.12 -12.41 8.77
N ILE A 64 13.19 -13.29 7.77
CA ILE A 64 13.64 -12.93 6.42
C ILE A 64 12.68 -11.95 5.77
N VAL A 65 11.37 -12.20 5.78
CA VAL A 65 10.39 -11.28 5.18
C VAL A 65 10.51 -9.88 5.78
N ARG A 66 10.70 -9.79 7.11
CA ARG A 66 10.90 -8.52 7.81
C ARG A 66 12.22 -7.86 7.44
N ASN A 67 13.31 -8.63 7.36
CA ASN A 67 14.62 -8.13 6.97
C ASN A 67 14.64 -7.63 5.53
N SER A 68 14.05 -8.37 4.58
CA SER A 68 13.94 -7.95 3.18
C SER A 68 13.13 -6.66 3.02
N LEU A 69 12.07 -6.49 3.81
CA LEU A 69 11.32 -5.23 3.83
C LEU A 69 12.14 -4.06 4.39
N LYS A 70 12.89 -4.32 5.47
CA LYS A 70 13.79 -3.34 6.08
C LYS A 70 14.93 -2.95 5.13
N GLU A 71 15.49 -3.90 4.39
CA GLU A 71 16.56 -3.69 3.41
C GLU A 71 16.04 -2.83 2.24
N LEU A 72 14.84 -3.12 1.73
CA LEU A 72 14.29 -2.41 0.58
C LEU A 72 13.77 -1.00 0.92
N LEU A 73 13.05 -0.85 2.04
CA LEU A 73 12.25 0.35 2.34
C LEU A 73 12.54 0.96 3.72
N GLY A 74 13.46 0.40 4.50
CA GLY A 74 13.84 0.91 5.82
C GLY A 74 12.89 0.52 6.96
N THR A 75 13.26 0.95 8.16
CA THR A 75 12.55 0.64 9.41
C THR A 75 11.14 1.23 9.47
N MET A 76 10.94 2.42 8.90
CA MET A 76 9.63 3.07 8.86
C MET A 76 8.59 2.19 8.16
N TRP A 77 8.92 1.63 6.98
CA TRP A 77 8.00 0.77 6.24
C TRP A 77 7.82 -0.60 6.89
N LEU A 78 8.84 -1.11 7.58
CA LEU A 78 8.71 -2.32 8.40
C LEU A 78 7.66 -2.13 9.50
N GLU A 79 7.69 -1.00 10.22
CA GLU A 79 6.72 -0.69 11.27
C GLU A 79 5.31 -0.44 10.71
N ILE A 80 5.22 0.32 9.61
CA ILE A 80 3.94 0.59 8.94
C ILE A 80 3.31 -0.71 8.47
N ALA A 81 4.04 -1.56 7.73
CA ALA A 81 3.46 -2.76 7.13
C ALA A 81 3.30 -3.92 8.13
N ASN A 82 4.17 -3.99 9.14
CA ASN A 82 4.26 -5.03 10.17
C ASN A 82 3.91 -6.43 9.66
N PRO A 83 4.65 -6.97 8.67
CA PRO A 83 4.39 -8.30 8.14
C PRO A 83 4.66 -9.37 9.21
N LYS A 84 3.80 -10.39 9.23
CA LYS A 84 3.90 -11.57 10.10
C LYS A 84 3.55 -12.84 9.33
N VAL A 85 4.34 -13.89 9.45
CA VAL A 85 4.02 -15.20 8.87
C VAL A 85 3.12 -15.91 9.85
N ILE A 86 1.81 -15.95 9.55
CA ILE A 86 0.81 -16.47 10.50
C ILE A 86 0.57 -17.96 10.35
N ILE A 87 0.82 -18.50 9.15
CA ILE A 87 0.64 -19.90 8.81
C ILE A 87 1.75 -20.24 7.81
N PHE A 88 2.44 -21.33 8.07
CA PHE A 88 3.39 -21.92 7.14
C PHE A 88 3.28 -23.44 7.21
N ARG A 89 3.21 -24.06 6.03
CA ARG A 89 3.11 -25.49 5.84
C ARG A 89 4.48 -26.01 5.39
N GLU A 90 5.20 -26.64 6.31
CA GLU A 90 6.55 -27.16 6.02
C GLU A 90 6.55 -28.31 5.00
N ASP A 91 5.42 -29.01 4.87
CA ASP A 91 5.22 -30.09 3.91
C ASP A 91 5.10 -29.58 2.47
N THR A 92 4.33 -28.51 2.24
CA THR A 92 4.13 -27.92 0.90
C THR A 92 4.95 -26.66 0.63
N GLN A 93 5.68 -26.17 1.64
CA GLN A 93 6.39 -24.89 1.62
C GLN A 93 5.48 -23.70 1.26
N GLU A 94 4.18 -23.79 1.54
CA GLU A 94 3.20 -22.73 1.33
C GLU A 94 2.93 -21.98 2.63
N GLY A 95 2.66 -20.67 2.54
CA GLY A 95 2.38 -19.88 3.72
C GLY A 95 1.49 -18.68 3.48
N ILE A 96 1.16 -18.01 4.59
CA ILE A 96 0.35 -16.80 4.62
C ILE A 96 1.06 -15.73 5.44
N ILE A 97 1.37 -14.61 4.81
CA ILE A 97 1.82 -13.39 5.48
C ILE A 97 0.62 -12.50 5.76
N SER A 98 0.40 -12.17 7.03
CA SER A 98 -0.52 -11.13 7.46
C SER A 98 0.19 -9.78 7.43
N THR A 99 -0.47 -8.77 6.87
CA THR A 99 -0.04 -7.37 6.88
C THR A 99 -1.28 -6.47 6.87
N ASN A 100 -1.14 -5.16 6.77
CA ASN A 100 -2.25 -4.23 6.64
C ASN A 100 -2.49 -3.83 5.17
N ARG A 101 -3.64 -3.18 4.93
CA ARG A 101 -4.02 -2.72 3.59
C ARG A 101 -3.08 -1.66 3.00
N VAL A 102 -2.31 -0.95 3.82
CA VAL A 102 -1.40 0.11 3.37
C VAL A 102 -0.09 -0.49 2.89
N GLY A 103 0.51 -1.38 3.69
CA GLY A 103 1.84 -1.93 3.47
C GLY A 103 1.91 -3.21 2.65
N TYR A 104 0.80 -3.83 2.25
CA TYR A 104 0.88 -5.12 1.53
C TYR A 104 1.66 -5.05 0.21
N LYS A 105 1.61 -3.92 -0.51
CA LYS A 105 2.39 -3.75 -1.74
C LYS A 105 3.89 -3.65 -1.45
N SER A 106 4.23 -2.95 -0.37
CA SER A 106 5.60 -2.85 0.14
C SER A 106 6.14 -4.23 0.49
N VAL A 107 5.34 -5.06 1.17
CA VAL A 107 5.69 -6.45 1.48
C VAL A 107 5.86 -7.27 0.20
N LEU A 108 4.94 -7.18 -0.77
CA LEU A 108 5.07 -7.89 -2.05
C LEU A 108 6.36 -7.54 -2.79
N ALA A 109 6.70 -6.25 -2.85
CA ALA A 109 7.91 -5.77 -3.51
C ALA A 109 9.19 -6.23 -2.79
N SER A 110 9.13 -6.47 -1.48
CA SER A 110 10.29 -6.91 -0.71
C SER A 110 10.54 -8.42 -0.76
N LEU A 111 9.55 -9.26 -1.13
CA LEU A 111 9.73 -10.72 -1.13
C LEU A 111 10.91 -11.22 -1.98
N PRO A 112 11.18 -10.68 -3.19
CA PRO A 112 12.33 -11.11 -4.00
C PRO A 112 13.70 -10.78 -3.38
N PHE A 113 13.76 -9.88 -2.38
CA PHE A 113 15.00 -9.54 -1.67
C PHE A 113 15.34 -10.57 -0.58
N ALA A 114 14.47 -11.55 -0.33
CA ALA A 114 14.79 -12.71 0.49
C ALA A 114 15.74 -13.63 -0.30
N LYS A 115 17.05 -13.48 -0.12
CA LYS A 115 18.07 -14.23 -0.89
C LYS A 115 18.44 -15.57 -0.28
N GLU A 116 18.57 -15.63 1.04
CA GLU A 116 19.17 -16.77 1.72
C GLU A 116 18.60 -16.99 3.12
N ILE A 117 18.42 -18.26 3.48
CA ILE A 117 18.04 -18.72 4.82
C ILE A 117 18.99 -19.82 5.27
N ASN A 118 19.65 -19.63 6.42
CA ASN A 118 20.53 -20.64 7.02
C ASN A 118 21.56 -21.25 6.02
N GLY A 119 22.19 -20.46 5.15
CA GLY A 119 23.15 -20.98 4.15
C GLY A 119 22.52 -21.39 2.81
N SER A 120 21.20 -21.50 2.72
CA SER A 120 20.47 -22.01 1.54
C SER A 120 19.75 -20.90 0.79
N LYS A 121 19.84 -20.90 -0.55
CA LYS A 121 19.10 -19.96 -1.38
C LYS A 121 17.60 -20.19 -1.25
N ILE A 122 16.85 -19.09 -1.11
CA ILE A 122 15.40 -19.10 -1.02
C ILE A 122 14.80 -18.11 -2.02
N LEU A 123 13.65 -18.45 -2.58
CA LEU A 123 12.81 -17.53 -3.34
C LEU A 123 11.39 -17.57 -2.80
N ILE A 124 10.89 -16.44 -2.30
CA ILE A 124 9.53 -16.31 -1.80
C ILE A 124 8.65 -15.75 -2.92
N VAL A 125 7.73 -16.57 -3.43
CA VAL A 125 6.86 -16.18 -4.54
C VAL A 125 5.44 -15.92 -4.04
N PRO A 126 4.92 -14.69 -4.15
CA PRO A 126 3.53 -14.42 -3.82
C PRO A 126 2.60 -15.03 -4.85
N ARG A 127 1.61 -15.80 -4.39
CA ARG A 127 0.59 -16.44 -5.23
C ARG A 127 -0.68 -15.61 -5.32
N ARG A 128 -1.17 -15.09 -4.18
CA ARG A 128 -2.43 -14.32 -4.15
C ARG A 128 -2.55 -13.45 -2.90
N THR A 129 -3.14 -12.26 -3.06
CA THR A 129 -3.48 -11.39 -1.92
C THR A 129 -4.99 -11.41 -1.68
N THR A 130 -5.40 -11.60 -0.42
CA THR A 130 -6.80 -11.61 -0.02
C THR A 130 -7.05 -10.70 1.19
N GLY A 131 -8.31 -10.31 1.42
CA GLY A 131 -8.72 -9.57 2.61
C GLY A 131 -9.25 -10.45 3.76
N SER A 132 -9.33 -11.77 3.56
CA SER A 132 -9.96 -12.69 4.52
C SER A 132 -9.04 -13.87 4.79
N LEU A 133 -8.74 -14.12 6.06
CA LEU A 133 -7.93 -15.27 6.48
C LEU A 133 -8.56 -16.60 6.03
N LYS A 134 -9.90 -16.70 6.10
CA LYS A 134 -10.63 -17.90 5.64
C LYS A 134 -10.37 -18.18 4.16
N ARG A 135 -10.37 -17.14 3.31
CA ARG A 135 -10.03 -17.30 1.89
C ARG A 135 -8.56 -17.66 1.68
N ALA A 136 -7.64 -17.05 2.44
CA ALA A 136 -6.23 -17.38 2.36
C ALA A 136 -5.95 -18.84 2.77
N LYS A 137 -6.54 -19.32 3.87
CA LYS A 137 -6.46 -20.72 4.32
C LYS A 137 -6.93 -21.70 3.24
N LYS A 138 -8.08 -21.42 2.62
CA LYS A 138 -8.62 -22.25 1.54
C LYS A 138 -7.66 -22.39 0.35
N LEU A 139 -6.87 -21.37 0.05
CA LEU A 139 -5.91 -21.38 -1.07
C LEU A 139 -4.71 -22.29 -0.83
N ILE A 140 -4.36 -22.54 0.44
CA ILE A 140 -3.28 -23.45 0.86
C ILE A 140 -3.82 -24.79 1.39
N GLY A 141 -5.08 -25.11 1.10
CA GLY A 141 -5.71 -26.39 1.47
C GLY A 141 -6.18 -26.52 2.91
N LEU A 142 -6.20 -25.44 3.69
CA LEU A 142 -6.73 -25.45 5.07
C LEU A 142 -8.22 -25.09 5.08
N LYS A 143 -9.00 -25.79 5.93
CA LYS A 143 -10.43 -25.52 6.14
C LYS A 143 -10.67 -24.28 7.03
#